data_AF-A0A7C7KKN6-F1
#
_entry.id   AF-A0A7C7KKN6-F1
#
_cell.length_a   1.000
_cell.length_b   1.000
_cell.length_c   1.000
_cell.angle_alpha   90.00
_cell.angle_beta   90.00
_cell.angle_gamma   90.00
#
_symmetry.space_group_name_H-M   'P 1'
#
loop_
_entity.id
_entity.type
_entity.pdbx_description
1 polymer ?
#
loop_
_entity_poly.entity_id
_entity_poly.type
_entity_poly.pdbx_seq_one_letter_code
_entity_poly.pdbx_strand_id
1 'polypeptide(L)' 'MLHHRAFTISAFWTLALLYLGSVVHATESSLACPDWPTCFGTMMPEMTGGVFWEHLHRLVAGGLVLVFGLSTWLVKTATP' A
#
# COMPACT_ATOMS: atom_id res chain seq x y z
N MET A 1 22.75 -2.70 10.94
CA MET A 1 21.53 -3.23 11.60
C MET A 1 20.25 -2.50 11.17
N LEU A 2 20.24 -1.16 11.06
CA LEU A 2 19.06 -0.39 10.63
C LEU A 2 18.54 -0.79 9.24
N HIS A 3 19.44 -0.96 8.25
CA HIS A 3 19.05 -1.36 6.89
C HIS A 3 18.34 -2.72 6.83
N HIS A 4 18.85 -3.72 7.57
CA HIS A 4 18.22 -5.04 7.64
C HIS A 4 16.81 -4.95 8.21
N ARG A 5 16.64 -4.22 9.33
CA ARG A 5 15.32 -3.99 9.94
C ARG A 5 14.35 -3.31 8.97
N ALA A 6 14.81 -2.30 8.21
CA ALA A 6 13.99 -1.58 7.24
C ALA A 6 13.47 -2.51 6.13
N PHE A 7 14.34 -3.32 5.51
CA PHE A 7 13.92 -4.25 4.48
C PHE A 7 13.07 -5.42 5.02
N THR A 8 13.32 -5.88 6.25
CA THR A 8 12.45 -6.86 6.91
C THR A 8 11.04 -6.30 7.11
N ILE A 9 10.91 -5.04 7.54
CA ILE A 9 9.60 -4.37 7.66
C ILE A 9 8.90 -4.31 6.30
N SER A 10 9.60 -3.90 5.24
CA SER A 10 9.02 -3.89 3.89
C SER A 10 8.56 -5.28 3.45
N ALA A 11 9.31 -6.35 3.76
CA ALA A 11 8.92 -7.71 3.41
C ALA A 11 7.62 -8.15 4.11
N PHE A 12 7.51 -7.94 5.42
CA PHE A 12 6.27 -8.25 6.15
C PHE A 12 5.08 -7.40 5.69
N TRP A 13 5.32 -6.13 5.39
CA TRP A 13 4.29 -5.24 4.85
C TRP A 13 3.81 -5.73 3.47
N THR A 14 4.71 -6.15 2.58
CA THR A 14 4.32 -6.77 1.30
C THR A 14 3.45 -8.00 1.50
N LEU A 15 3.77 -8.87 2.47
CA LEU A 15 2.92 -10.03 2.78
C LEU A 15 1.52 -9.62 3.27
N ALA A 16 1.44 -8.58 4.11
CA ALA A 16 0.15 -8.02 4.53
C ALA A 16 -0.62 -7.39 3.35
N LEU A 17 0.08 -6.75 2.42
CA LEU A 17 -0.52 -6.19 1.21
C LEU A 17 -1.06 -7.27 0.27
N LEU A 18 -0.35 -8.38 0.10
CA LEU A 18 -0.82 -9.54 -0.66
C LEU A 18 -2.10 -10.11 -0.05
N TYR A 19 -2.16 -10.23 1.27
CA TYR A 19 -3.37 -10.63 1.98
C TYR A 19 -4.53 -9.65 1.77
N LEU A 20 -4.29 -8.33 1.88
CA LEU A 20 -5.34 -7.36 1.57
C LEU A 20 -5.81 -7.43 0.11
N GLY A 21 -4.89 -7.70 -0.82
CA GLY A 21 -5.25 -7.90 -2.23
C GLY A 21 -6.14 -9.12 -2.44
N SER A 22 -5.90 -10.22 -1.72
CA SER A 22 -6.78 -11.39 -1.78
C SER A 22 -8.15 -11.12 -1.16
N VAL A 23 -8.22 -10.29 -0.11
CA VAL A 23 -9.50 -9.84 0.47
C VAL A 23 -10.28 -9.01 -0.54
N VAL A 24 -9.67 -8.02 -1.21
CA VAL A 24 -10.33 -7.21 -2.26
C VAL A 24 -10.92 -8.09 -3.35
N HIS A 25 -10.20 -9.14 -3.77
CA HIS A 25 -10.69 -10.09 -4.75
C HIS A 25 -11.86 -10.91 -4.20
N ALA A 26 -11.71 -11.50 -3.01
CA ALA A 26 -12.75 -12.32 -2.39
C ALA A 26 -14.04 -11.56 -2.06
N THR A 27 -13.95 -10.24 -1.84
CA THR A 27 -15.11 -9.36 -1.63
C THR A 27 -15.63 -8.74 -2.92
N GLU A 28 -15.18 -9.19 -4.09
CA GLU A 28 -15.57 -8.68 -5.43
C GLU A 28 -15.45 -7.15 -5.53
N SER A 29 -14.46 -6.57 -4.85
CA SER A 29 -14.30 -5.13 -4.69
C SER A 29 -13.26 -4.53 -5.62
N SER A 30 -12.77 -5.29 -6.61
CA SER A 30 -11.67 -4.87 -7.49
C SER A 30 -11.98 -3.69 -8.43
N LEU A 31 -13.27 -3.34 -8.56
CA LEU A 31 -13.78 -2.26 -9.40
C LEU A 31 -14.69 -1.28 -8.63
N ALA A 32 -14.56 -1.22 -7.31
CA ALA A 32 -15.35 -0.33 -6.46
C ALA A 32 -14.96 1.15 -6.63
N CYS A 33 -13.70 1.45 -6.96
CA CYS A 33 -13.19 2.79 -7.25
C CYS A 33 -13.06 3.01 -8.77
N PRO A 34 -13.85 3.92 -9.38
CA PRO A 34 -13.90 4.09 -10.84
C PRO A 34 -12.70 4.81 -11.45
N ASP A 35 -11.91 5.50 -10.63
CA ASP A 35 -10.77 6.32 -11.02
C ASP A 35 -9.53 6.00 -10.19
N TRP A 36 -8.38 6.57 -10.57
CA TRP A 36 -7.10 6.50 -9.86
C TRP A 36 -6.28 7.74 -10.21
N PRO A 37 -5.54 8.38 -9.28
CA PRO A 37 -5.22 7.95 -7.91
C PRO A 37 -6.32 8.23 -6.87
N THR A 38 -7.31 9.05 -7.23
CA THR A 38 -8.50 9.32 -6.44
C THR A 38 -9.50 8.15 -6.52
N CYS A 39 -10.56 8.22 -5.72
CA CYS A 39 -11.73 7.34 -5.81
C CYS A 39 -12.98 8.22 -5.67
N PHE A 40 -13.83 8.25 -6.69
CA PHE A 40 -14.90 9.24 -6.86
C PHE A 40 -14.39 10.69 -6.86
N GLY A 41 -13.22 10.94 -7.47
CA GLY A 41 -12.64 12.29 -7.58
C GLY A 41 -12.10 12.87 -6.27
N THR A 42 -12.04 12.09 -5.18
CA THR A 42 -11.45 12.50 -3.89
C THR A 42 -10.42 11.49 -3.40
N MET A 43 -9.47 11.95 -2.57
CA MET A 43 -8.50 11.08 -1.88
C MET A 43 -9.09 10.43 -0.62
N MET A 44 -10.19 10.99 -0.10
CA MET A 44 -10.91 10.50 1.08
C MET A 44 -12.37 10.26 0.71
N PRO A 45 -12.68 9.19 -0.04
CA PRO A 45 -14.05 8.81 -0.35
C PRO A 45 -14.78 8.32 0.92
N GLU A 46 -16.08 8.11 0.80
CA GLU A 46 -16.81 7.38 1.83
C GLU A 46 -16.34 5.93 1.87
N MET A 47 -15.78 5.53 3.00
CA MET A 47 -15.13 4.22 3.19
C MET A 47 -16.15 3.14 3.56
N THR A 48 -17.10 2.88 2.67
CA THR A 48 -18.18 1.91 2.85
C THR A 48 -18.20 0.84 1.75
N GLY A 49 -18.66 -0.36 2.09
CA GLY A 49 -18.76 -1.47 1.13
C GLY A 49 -17.43 -1.83 0.47
N GLY A 50 -17.44 -2.05 -0.85
CA GLY A 50 -16.24 -2.40 -1.61
C GLY A 50 -15.19 -1.27 -1.69
N VAL A 51 -15.62 -0.01 -1.57
CA VAL A 51 -14.71 1.16 -1.57
C VAL A 51 -13.77 1.09 -0.38
N PHE A 52 -14.26 0.64 0.77
CA PHE A 52 -13.41 0.42 1.95
C PHE A 52 -12.24 -0.50 1.62
N TRP A 53 -12.51 -1.67 1.03
CA TRP A 53 -11.49 -2.68 0.76
C TRP A 53 -10.52 -2.23 -0.33
N GLU A 54 -11.03 -1.71 -1.45
CA GLU A 54 -10.19 -1.32 -2.58
C GLU A 54 -9.32 -0.10 -2.23
N HIS A 55 -9.91 0.95 -1.67
CA HIS A 55 -9.18 2.17 -1.34
C HIS A 55 -8.19 1.94 -0.19
N LEU A 56 -8.54 1.10 0.80
CA LEU A 56 -7.61 0.68 1.85
C LEU A 56 -6.39 -0.03 1.25
N HIS A 57 -6.60 -0.98 0.34
CA HIS A 57 -5.50 -1.68 -0.33
C HIS A 57 -4.58 -0.71 -1.08
N ARG A 58 -5.16 0.26 -1.81
CA ARG A 58 -4.40 1.32 -2.51
C ARG A 58 -3.56 2.18 -1.55
N LEU A 59 -4.14 2.60 -0.41
CA LEU A 59 -3.42 3.39 0.60
C LEU A 59 -2.27 2.61 1.23
N VAL A 60 -2.49 1.34 1.58
CA VAL A 60 -1.46 0.46 2.16
C VAL A 60 -0.33 0.19 1.14
N ALA A 61 -0.66 0.04 -0.14
CA ALA A 61 0.32 -0.08 -1.22
C ALA A 61 1.15 1.21 -1.38
N GLY A 62 0.51 2.38 -1.36
CA GLY A 62 1.20 3.67 -1.40
C GLY A 62 2.18 3.83 -0.24
N GLY A 63 1.75 3.49 0.99
CA GLY A 63 2.62 3.48 2.16
C GLY A 63 3.85 2.57 2.01
N LEU A 64 3.66 1.36 1.48
CA LEU A 64 4.76 0.44 1.20
C LEU A 64 5.78 1.03 0.22
N VAL A 65 5.31 1.64 -0.88
CA VAL A 65 6.19 2.27 -1.89
C VAL A 65 7.01 3.39 -1.25
N LEU A 66 6.38 4.24 -0.44
CA LEU A 66 7.06 5.33 0.26
C LEU A 66 8.12 4.82 1.23
N VAL A 67 7.79 3.80 2.05
CA VAL A 67 8.72 3.21 3.02
C VAL A 67 9.89 2.52 2.31
N PHE A 68 9.62 1.78 1.23
CA PHE A 68 10.66 1.12 0.46
C PHE A 68 11.58 2.14 -0.24
N GLY A 69 11.01 3.18 -0.85
CA GLY A 69 11.74 4.28 -1.46
C GLY A 69 12.61 5.05 -0.45
N LEU A 70 12.06 5.36 0.72
CA LEU A 70 12.81 6.00 1.80
C LEU A 70 13.95 5.10 2.29
N SER A 71 13.69 3.81 2.46
CA SER A 71 14.69 2.83 2.90
C SER A 71 15.85 2.74 1.91
N THR A 72 15.57 2.70 0.61
CA THR A 72 16.61 2.67 -0.44
C THR A 72 17.39 3.99 -0.53
N TRP A 73 16.70 5.13 -0.41
CA TRP A 73 17.36 6.44 -0.37
C TRP A 73 18.33 6.56 0.82
N LEU A 74 17.88 6.19 2.03
CA LEU A 74 18.69 6.22 3.25
C LEU A 74 19.92 5.30 3.13
N VAL A 75 19.76 4.12 2.53
CA VAL A 75 20.89 3.20 2.26
C VAL A 75 21.89 3.87 1.32
N LYS A 76 21.41 4.43 0.20
CA LYS A 76 22.27 5.08 -0.79
C LYS A 76 23.04 6.26 -0.21
N THR A 77 22.41 7.06 0.66
CA THR A 77 23.09 8.20 1.31
C THR A 77 24.10 7.77 2.38
N ALA A 78 23.96 6.56 2.93
CA ALA A 78 24.85 6.04 3.96
C ALA A 78 26.09 5.33 3.40
N THR A 79 26.07 4.96 2.11
CA THR A 79 27.22 4.39 1.38
C THR A 79 27.81 5.46 0.46
N PRO A 80 29.02 6.01 0.74
CA PRO A 80 29.67 7.00 -0.11
C PRO A 80 30.09 6.44 -1.48
#